data_AF-A0A5D2W6B6-F1
#
_entry.id   AF-A0A5D2W6B6-F1
#
_cell.length_a   1.000
_cell.length_b   1.000
_cell.length_c   1.000
_cell.angle_alpha   90.00
_cell.angle_beta   90.00
_cell.angle_gamma   90.00
#
_symmetry.space_group_name_H-M   'P 1'
#
loop_
_entity.id
_entity.type
_entity.pdbx_description
1 polymer ?
#
loop_
_entity_poly.entity_id
_entity_poly.type
_entity_poly.pdbx_seq_one_letter_code
_entity_poly.pdbx_strand_id
1 'polypeptide(L)'
;MDLDDNSRNLVQALTNGDPEKISTSRFSSLLASKDRDYLLSSTTQDDQQVKISDLEGKAIGLYFSANWYPPCRNFNEVLIGVYEQLKSNGSNFEIVFVSSDEDLSAFNSYRESMPWLSIPFSDLETKKALNRKFEVEGIPYLIILQPDGSTLHDGVELIYRYGIEAFPFTEEKLEELRREERIKHESQTLTNLLTNPGRDYLLDQTMARKVPVDSLIGKTVGLYFSAQWCIPCAKFTPKLISIYHKIKRSLEGKGGGEDFEIVFVSNDRDQSSFDSYYGTMPWLALPSGDPIIRTLAKYFDVQGIPCLIIIDPDGKTVTKQGRNLINLYQENAYPFTCAKLELLEKEMEEEAKRLPRSNYHAGHRHELTLVSEGNGGGPFICCDCDEQGSGWAYQCLGCGYEVHPRCMRAVDPATAASVQHT
;
A
#
# COMPACT_ATOMS: atom_id res chain seq x y z
N MET A 1 59.19 -10.93 -65.15
CA MET A 1 57.92 -11.66 -65.03
C MET A 1 56.98 -10.83 -64.18
N ASP A 2 56.30 -9.79 -64.64
CA ASP A 2 56.11 -8.97 -65.86
C ASP A 2 54.87 -8.15 -65.43
N LEU A 3 54.63 -6.86 -65.66
CA LEU A 3 55.20 -5.72 -66.37
C LEU A 3 54.57 -4.47 -65.68
N ASP A 4 55.03 -3.28 -66.07
CA ASP A 4 54.50 -1.92 -65.84
C ASP A 4 52.95 -1.82 -65.96
N ASP A 5 52.22 -0.76 -65.61
CA ASP A 5 52.50 0.65 -65.86
C ASP A 5 51.42 1.54 -65.20
N ASN A 6 51.85 2.77 -64.93
CA ASN A 6 51.14 3.89 -64.36
C ASN A 6 50.26 4.54 -65.45
N SER A 7 48.96 4.81 -65.22
CA SER A 7 48.27 5.93 -65.89
C SER A 7 46.87 6.24 -65.34
N ARG A 8 46.79 7.47 -64.83
CA ARG A 8 45.59 8.29 -64.69
C ARG A 8 44.82 8.36 -66.02
N ASN A 9 43.51 8.16 -66.00
CA ASN A 9 42.51 9.17 -66.41
C ASN A 9 41.07 8.64 -66.39
N LEU A 10 40.20 9.49 -65.82
CA LEU A 10 38.77 9.68 -66.10
C LEU A 10 37.98 8.52 -66.72
N VAL A 11 37.07 7.94 -65.94
CA VAL A 11 35.66 7.86 -66.33
C VAL A 11 34.79 8.21 -65.12
N GLN A 12 34.17 9.37 -65.24
CA GLN A 12 33.03 9.88 -64.49
C GLN A 12 31.78 9.04 -64.82
N ALA A 13 31.00 8.64 -63.81
CA ALA A 13 29.52 8.68 -63.80
C ALA A 13 28.91 7.71 -62.75
N LEU A 14 28.07 8.28 -61.86
CA LEU A 14 26.74 7.78 -61.44
C LEU A 14 26.72 6.41 -60.70
N THR A 15 26.11 6.19 -59.53
CA THR A 15 24.94 6.75 -58.86
C THR A 15 24.73 5.97 -57.55
N ASN A 16 24.26 6.67 -56.51
CA ASN A 16 23.23 6.27 -55.52
C ASN A 16 23.36 4.95 -54.73
N GLY A 17 23.15 5.08 -53.41
CA GLY A 17 22.28 4.14 -52.69
C GLY A 17 22.84 3.61 -51.36
N ASP A 18 22.46 4.30 -50.29
CA ASP A 18 22.60 4.02 -48.86
C ASP A 18 22.10 2.61 -48.41
N PRO A 19 22.46 2.11 -47.20
CA PRO A 19 21.79 2.61 -45.99
C PRO A 19 22.68 2.84 -44.77
N GLU A 20 22.66 4.10 -44.32
CA GLU A 20 22.74 4.52 -42.92
C GLU A 20 22.03 3.54 -41.96
N LYS A 21 22.78 3.05 -40.97
CA LYS A 21 22.24 2.41 -39.77
C LYS A 21 21.47 3.46 -38.96
N ILE A 22 20.15 3.47 -39.09
CA ILE A 22 19.26 4.21 -38.19
C ILE A 22 19.35 3.57 -36.80
N SER A 23 19.97 4.28 -35.86
CA SER A 23 19.91 3.97 -34.43
C SER A 23 18.47 4.20 -33.96
N THR A 24 17.62 3.18 -34.06
CA THR A 24 16.24 3.23 -33.55
C THR A 24 16.26 3.41 -32.04
N SER A 25 15.61 4.45 -31.55
CA SER A 25 15.62 4.78 -30.13
C SER A 25 14.84 3.77 -29.29
N ARG A 26 15.18 3.65 -27.99
CA ARG A 26 14.57 2.68 -27.05
C ARG A 26 13.05 2.83 -27.03
N PHE A 27 12.55 4.06 -26.96
CA PHE A 27 11.12 4.30 -26.91
C PHE A 27 10.42 3.99 -28.21
N SER A 28 11.03 4.24 -29.38
CA SER A 28 10.47 3.82 -30.66
C SER A 28 10.28 2.30 -30.71
N SER A 29 11.20 1.50 -30.15
CA SER A 29 11.03 0.03 -30.11
C SER A 29 9.87 -0.46 -29.25
N LEU A 30 9.37 0.37 -28.32
CA LEU A 30 8.31 0.03 -27.37
C LEU A 30 6.97 0.64 -27.73
N LEU A 31 6.98 1.90 -28.17
CA LEU A 31 5.81 2.74 -28.30
C LEU A 31 5.41 2.99 -29.75
N ALA A 32 6.24 2.66 -30.74
CA ALA A 32 5.88 2.80 -32.15
C ALA A 32 5.30 1.49 -32.70
N SER A 33 4.48 1.61 -33.73
CA SER A 33 4.05 0.47 -34.56
C SER A 33 4.59 0.66 -35.98
N LYS A 34 4.33 -0.30 -36.87
CA LYS A 34 4.78 -0.21 -38.28
C LYS A 34 4.28 1.06 -38.98
N ASP A 35 3.11 1.54 -38.58
CA ASP A 35 2.39 2.63 -39.24
C ASP A 35 2.18 3.85 -38.32
N ARG A 36 2.77 3.85 -37.11
CA ARG A 36 2.59 4.91 -36.11
C ARG A 36 3.86 5.23 -35.36
N ASP A 37 4.26 6.50 -35.40
CA ASP A 37 5.40 7.08 -34.66
C ASP A 37 4.99 8.18 -33.65
N TYR A 38 3.70 8.28 -33.32
CA TYR A 38 3.15 9.35 -32.46
C TYR A 38 2.27 8.83 -31.32
N LEU A 39 2.15 9.61 -30.24
CA LEU A 39 1.20 9.44 -29.13
C LEU A 39 0.14 10.56 -29.15
N LEU A 40 -0.95 10.40 -28.42
CA LEU A 40 -2.01 11.42 -28.34
C LEU A 40 -1.85 12.28 -27.08
N SER A 41 -1.82 13.61 -27.22
CA SER A 41 -1.81 14.58 -26.11
C SER A 41 -3.21 14.85 -25.55
N SER A 42 -3.37 14.85 -24.22
CA SER A 42 -4.67 15.05 -23.57
C SER A 42 -5.15 16.49 -23.47
N THR A 43 -4.29 17.46 -23.78
CA THR A 43 -4.49 18.88 -23.49
C THR A 43 -5.21 19.66 -24.59
N THR A 44 -5.60 19.04 -25.72
CA THR A 44 -6.27 19.72 -26.82
C THR A 44 -7.47 18.93 -27.36
N GLN A 45 -8.51 19.64 -27.80
CA GLN A 45 -9.72 19.07 -28.43
C GLN A 45 -9.46 18.34 -29.76
N ASP A 46 -8.24 18.40 -30.30
CA ASP A 46 -7.88 17.93 -31.65
C ASP A 46 -6.90 16.75 -31.67
N ASP A 47 -6.80 15.95 -30.60
CA ASP A 47 -5.97 14.73 -30.55
C ASP A 47 -4.52 15.01 -31.05
N GLN A 48 -3.91 16.09 -30.55
CA GLN A 48 -2.60 16.52 -31.04
C GLN A 48 -1.58 15.37 -30.90
N GLN A 49 -1.00 15.02 -32.04
CA GLN A 49 0.00 13.97 -32.15
C GLN A 49 1.35 14.48 -31.65
N VAL A 50 1.96 13.74 -30.73
CA VAL A 50 3.31 14.00 -30.19
C VAL A 50 4.23 12.90 -30.70
N LYS A 51 5.35 13.27 -31.32
CA LYS A 51 6.27 12.26 -31.87
C LYS A 51 6.96 11.50 -30.76
N ILE A 52 7.15 10.20 -30.96
CA ILE A 52 7.83 9.34 -29.98
C ILE A 52 9.29 9.79 -29.79
N SER A 53 9.94 10.34 -30.82
CA SER A 53 11.28 10.93 -30.71
C SER A 53 11.37 12.07 -29.70
N ASP A 54 10.26 12.75 -29.39
CA ASP A 54 10.23 13.86 -28.44
C ASP A 54 10.28 13.38 -26.98
N LEU A 55 10.22 12.06 -26.76
CA LEU A 55 10.36 11.41 -25.47
C LEU A 55 11.82 11.01 -25.17
N GLU A 56 12.74 11.16 -26.13
CA GLU A 56 14.13 10.77 -25.93
C GLU A 56 14.81 11.56 -24.81
N GLY A 57 15.59 10.87 -24.00
CA GLY A 57 16.26 11.42 -22.82
C GLY A 57 15.36 11.69 -21.62
N LYS A 58 14.04 11.44 -21.72
CA LYS A 58 13.09 11.57 -20.60
C LYS A 58 12.98 10.28 -19.80
N ALA A 59 12.70 10.41 -18.51
CA ALA A 59 12.13 9.30 -17.75
C ALA A 59 10.64 9.15 -18.14
N ILE A 60 10.22 7.93 -18.48
CA ILE A 60 8.87 7.65 -18.99
C ILE A 60 8.11 6.73 -18.03
N GLY A 61 6.97 7.19 -17.51
CA GLY A 61 6.01 6.36 -16.79
C GLY A 61 5.03 5.69 -17.75
N LEU A 62 5.08 4.36 -17.91
CA LEU A 62 4.01 3.61 -18.59
C LEU A 62 2.91 3.29 -17.59
N TYR A 63 1.77 3.96 -17.72
CA TYR A 63 0.65 3.84 -16.78
C TYR A 63 -0.45 2.96 -17.36
N PHE A 64 -0.58 1.73 -16.86
CA PHE A 64 -1.62 0.79 -17.21
C PHE A 64 -2.81 0.97 -16.27
N SER A 65 -3.97 1.33 -16.83
CA SER A 65 -5.13 1.72 -16.04
C SER A 65 -6.43 1.61 -16.83
N ALA A 66 -7.57 1.73 -16.14
CA ALA A 66 -8.89 1.73 -16.74
C ALA A 66 -9.91 2.52 -15.91
N ASN A 67 -10.88 3.11 -16.59
CA ASN A 67 -11.90 3.97 -16.00
C ASN A 67 -12.83 3.20 -15.05
N TRP A 68 -13.17 1.96 -15.41
CA TRP A 68 -14.15 1.16 -14.70
C TRP A 68 -13.68 0.75 -13.29
N TYR A 69 -12.37 0.74 -13.03
CA TYR A 69 -11.81 0.23 -11.78
C TYR A 69 -11.59 1.34 -10.73
N PRO A 70 -12.24 1.30 -9.55
CA PRO A 70 -12.10 2.35 -8.55
C PRO A 70 -10.65 2.59 -8.05
N PRO A 71 -9.82 1.57 -7.79
CA PRO A 71 -8.42 1.80 -7.42
C PRO A 71 -7.61 2.57 -8.48
N CYS A 72 -7.88 2.34 -9.77
CA CYS A 72 -7.29 3.12 -10.86
C CYS A 72 -7.65 4.61 -10.77
N ARG A 73 -8.93 4.93 -10.53
CA ARG A 73 -9.38 6.31 -10.37
C ARG A 73 -8.76 6.97 -9.14
N ASN A 74 -8.65 6.26 -8.02
CA ASN A 74 -8.01 6.77 -6.82
C ASN A 74 -6.52 7.07 -7.02
N PHE A 75 -5.79 6.18 -7.69
CA PHE A 75 -4.37 6.38 -7.99
C PHE A 75 -4.15 7.51 -9.00
N ASN A 76 -5.07 7.66 -9.98
CA ASN A 76 -5.02 8.73 -10.97
C ASN A 76 -4.90 10.12 -10.31
N GLU A 77 -5.74 10.42 -9.33
CA GLU A 77 -5.70 11.71 -8.61
C GLU A 77 -4.35 11.96 -7.94
N VAL A 78 -3.77 10.93 -7.33
CA VAL A 78 -2.44 11.01 -6.70
C VAL A 78 -1.35 11.26 -7.76
N LEU A 79 -1.41 10.53 -8.87
CA LEU A 79 -0.42 10.61 -9.95
C LEU A 79 -0.48 11.97 -10.66
N ILE A 80 -1.66 12.55 -10.87
CA ILE A 80 -1.84 13.91 -11.39
C ILE A 80 -1.09 14.91 -10.53
N GLY A 81 -1.31 14.88 -9.21
CA GLY A 81 -0.66 15.79 -8.28
C GLY A 81 0.87 15.70 -8.31
N VAL A 82 1.43 14.50 -8.45
CA VAL A 82 2.89 14.32 -8.58
C VAL A 82 3.39 14.81 -9.94
N TYR A 83 2.70 14.43 -11.02
CA TYR A 83 3.08 14.81 -12.38
C TYR A 83 3.10 16.32 -12.58
N GLU A 84 2.05 17.04 -12.14
CA GLU A 84 1.96 18.50 -12.27
C GLU A 84 3.09 19.23 -11.52
N GLN A 85 3.45 18.75 -10.33
CA GLN A 85 4.59 19.29 -9.58
C GLN A 85 5.91 19.02 -10.30
N LEU A 86 6.11 17.80 -10.84
CA LEU A 86 7.31 17.47 -11.61
C LEU A 86 7.44 18.35 -12.86
N LYS A 87 6.34 18.57 -13.59
CA LYS A 87 6.30 19.46 -14.76
C LYS A 87 6.60 20.90 -14.38
N SER A 88 6.02 21.40 -13.29
CA SER A 88 6.24 22.76 -12.79
C SER A 88 7.69 22.99 -12.34
N ASN A 89 8.37 21.95 -11.85
CA ASN A 89 9.79 21.97 -11.51
C ASN A 89 10.72 21.82 -12.73
N GLY A 90 10.18 21.74 -13.95
CA GLY A 90 10.97 21.55 -15.18
C GLY A 90 11.59 20.16 -15.31
N SER A 91 11.04 19.16 -14.62
CA SER A 91 11.58 17.80 -14.61
C SER A 91 11.39 17.12 -15.97
N ASN A 92 12.39 16.36 -16.40
CA ASN A 92 12.34 15.62 -17.67
C ASN A 92 11.59 14.28 -17.52
N PHE A 93 10.34 14.35 -17.06
CA PHE A 93 9.46 13.21 -16.84
C PHE A 93 8.20 13.33 -17.72
N GLU A 94 7.77 12.22 -18.29
CA GLU A 94 6.53 12.12 -19.07
C GLU A 94 5.81 10.81 -18.75
N ILE A 95 4.48 10.81 -18.84
CA ILE A 95 3.66 9.62 -18.65
C ILE A 95 2.99 9.25 -19.98
N VAL A 96 2.92 7.95 -20.25
CA VAL A 96 2.19 7.37 -21.37
C VAL A 96 1.14 6.41 -20.83
N PHE A 97 -0.12 6.79 -20.98
CA PHE A 97 -1.28 5.97 -20.62
C PHE A 97 -1.46 4.81 -21.60
N VAL A 98 -1.56 3.61 -21.01
CA VAL A 98 -1.83 2.33 -21.68
C VAL A 98 -3.20 1.83 -21.18
N SER A 99 -4.24 2.14 -21.96
CA SER A 99 -5.62 1.84 -21.56
C SER A 99 -5.96 0.36 -21.56
N SER A 100 -6.62 -0.08 -20.50
CA SER A 100 -7.32 -1.37 -20.37
C SER A 100 -8.85 -1.21 -20.44
N ASP A 101 -9.34 -0.09 -20.97
CA ASP A 101 -10.77 0.13 -21.22
C ASP A 101 -11.27 -0.73 -22.38
N GLU A 102 -12.53 -1.14 -22.30
CA GLU A 102 -13.14 -2.04 -23.29
C GLU A 102 -13.68 -1.29 -24.52
N ASP A 103 -13.95 0.01 -24.39
CA ASP A 103 -14.53 0.83 -25.45
C ASP A 103 -13.91 2.23 -25.52
N LEU A 104 -14.09 2.87 -26.68
CA LEU A 104 -13.52 4.18 -26.99
C LEU A 104 -14.10 5.30 -26.12
N SER A 105 -15.37 5.20 -25.71
CA SER A 105 -16.01 6.21 -24.87
C SER A 105 -15.42 6.20 -23.47
N ALA A 106 -15.24 5.02 -22.88
CA ALA A 106 -14.59 4.84 -21.58
C ALA A 106 -13.14 5.35 -21.62
N PHE A 107 -12.39 5.01 -22.68
CA PHE A 107 -11.04 5.53 -22.90
C PHE A 107 -11.00 7.06 -22.96
N ASN A 108 -11.82 7.68 -23.82
CA ASN A 108 -11.82 9.13 -24.00
C ASN A 108 -12.18 9.85 -22.70
N SER A 109 -13.25 9.41 -22.04
CA SER A 109 -13.70 10.01 -20.78
C SER A 109 -12.63 9.97 -19.69
N TYR A 110 -11.91 8.85 -19.56
CA TYR A 110 -10.88 8.74 -18.53
C TYR A 110 -9.63 9.53 -18.90
N ARG A 111 -9.24 9.48 -20.17
CA ARG A 111 -8.10 10.22 -20.70
C ARG A 111 -8.26 11.73 -20.58
N GLU A 112 -9.47 12.27 -20.74
CA GLU A 112 -9.77 13.69 -20.53
C GLU A 112 -9.44 14.17 -19.10
N SER A 113 -9.42 13.26 -18.12
CA SER A 113 -9.01 13.58 -16.74
C SER A 113 -7.50 13.62 -16.52
N MET A 114 -6.69 13.23 -17.52
CA MET A 114 -5.25 13.02 -17.36
C MET A 114 -4.44 14.13 -18.08
N PRO A 115 -3.35 14.65 -17.53
CA PRO A 115 -2.51 15.68 -18.15
C PRO A 115 -1.33 15.16 -19.00
N TRP A 116 -1.34 13.86 -19.37
CA TRP A 116 -0.22 13.17 -20.02
C TRP A 116 -0.59 12.50 -21.34
N LEU A 117 0.40 11.88 -21.99
CA LEU A 117 0.24 11.25 -23.31
C LEU A 117 -0.47 9.91 -23.21
N SER A 118 -0.96 9.39 -24.35
CA SER A 118 -1.59 8.08 -24.41
C SER A 118 -1.30 7.36 -25.73
N ILE A 119 -1.31 6.03 -25.67
CA ILE A 119 -1.34 5.20 -26.88
C ILE A 119 -2.76 5.27 -27.47
N PRO A 120 -2.93 5.48 -28.78
CA PRO A 120 -4.25 5.48 -29.40
C PRO A 120 -5.05 4.23 -29.04
N PHE A 121 -6.35 4.40 -28.77
CA PHE A 121 -7.22 3.29 -28.36
C PHE A 121 -7.22 2.14 -29.37
N SER A 122 -7.15 2.47 -30.66
CA SER A 122 -7.12 1.54 -31.79
C SER A 122 -5.82 0.71 -31.89
N ASP A 123 -4.73 1.13 -31.25
CA ASP A 123 -3.45 0.42 -31.30
C ASP A 123 -3.40 -0.72 -30.26
N LEU A 124 -4.22 -1.74 -30.53
CA LEU A 124 -4.33 -2.91 -29.66
C LEU A 124 -3.03 -3.72 -29.61
N GLU A 125 -2.25 -3.74 -30.69
CA GLU A 125 -1.04 -4.56 -30.77
C GLU A 125 0.08 -3.98 -29.91
N THR A 126 0.29 -2.66 -29.91
CA THR A 126 1.27 -2.03 -29.00
C THR A 126 0.85 -2.23 -27.55
N LYS A 127 -0.43 -2.01 -27.22
CA LYS A 127 -0.95 -2.22 -25.85
C LYS A 127 -0.76 -3.68 -25.39
N LYS A 128 -1.06 -4.67 -26.22
CA LYS A 128 -0.82 -6.10 -25.91
C LYS A 128 0.67 -6.43 -25.76
N ALA A 129 1.51 -5.88 -26.63
CA ALA A 129 2.96 -6.10 -26.59
C ALA A 129 3.56 -5.56 -25.29
N LEU A 130 3.13 -4.37 -24.84
CA LEU A 130 3.55 -3.79 -23.56
C LEU A 130 3.08 -4.63 -22.37
N ASN A 131 1.79 -5.02 -22.34
CA ASN A 131 1.26 -5.88 -21.28
C ASN A 131 2.06 -7.19 -21.14
N ARG A 132 2.37 -7.85 -22.27
CA ARG A 132 3.17 -9.09 -22.27
C ARG A 132 4.62 -8.86 -21.88
N LYS A 133 5.25 -7.82 -22.42
CA LYS A 133 6.68 -7.52 -22.19
C LYS A 133 6.97 -7.24 -20.71
N PHE A 134 6.05 -6.59 -20.04
CA PHE A 134 6.20 -6.20 -18.65
C PHE A 134 5.38 -7.06 -17.68
N GLU A 135 4.81 -8.17 -18.17
CA GLU A 135 4.09 -9.14 -17.35
C GLU A 135 3.03 -8.48 -16.44
N VAL A 136 2.23 -7.59 -17.03
CA VAL A 136 1.23 -6.82 -16.28
C VAL A 136 0.08 -7.77 -15.87
N GLU A 137 0.04 -8.12 -14.58
CA GLU A 137 -0.98 -9.02 -14.02
C GLU A 137 -2.23 -8.30 -13.48
N GLY A 138 -2.14 -6.99 -13.26
CA GLY A 138 -3.22 -6.19 -12.69
C GLY A 138 -3.06 -4.69 -12.93
N ILE A 139 -4.10 -3.93 -12.56
CA ILE A 139 -4.14 -2.46 -12.65
C ILE A 139 -4.66 -1.87 -11.32
N PRO A 140 -4.28 -0.63 -10.95
CA PRO A 140 -3.33 0.26 -11.62
C PRO A 140 -1.91 -0.30 -11.58
N TYR A 141 -1.15 -0.09 -12.66
CA TYR A 141 0.26 -0.49 -12.73
C TYR A 141 1.07 0.60 -13.42
N LEU A 142 2.23 0.94 -12.86
CA LEU A 142 3.07 2.04 -13.34
C LEU A 142 4.51 1.57 -13.40
N ILE A 143 5.08 1.60 -14.60
CA ILE A 143 6.46 1.23 -14.86
C ILE A 143 7.24 2.50 -15.19
N ILE A 144 8.41 2.69 -14.60
CA ILE A 144 9.26 3.84 -14.88
C ILE A 144 10.45 3.38 -15.72
N LEU A 145 10.51 3.85 -16.95
CA LEU A 145 11.60 3.64 -17.88
C LEU A 145 12.59 4.81 -17.77
N GLN A 146 13.82 4.52 -17.40
CA GLN A 146 14.86 5.54 -17.26
C GLN A 146 15.57 5.82 -18.59
N PRO A 147 16.14 7.03 -18.77
CA PRO A 147 16.96 7.36 -19.93
C PRO A 147 18.17 6.43 -20.12
N ASP A 148 18.73 5.92 -19.02
CA ASP A 148 19.93 5.07 -19.00
C ASP A 148 19.67 3.61 -19.44
N GLY A 149 18.42 3.24 -19.70
CA GLY A 149 18.05 1.87 -20.07
C GLY A 149 17.45 1.05 -18.93
N SER A 150 17.52 1.51 -17.67
CA SER A 150 16.91 0.81 -16.54
C SER A 150 15.37 0.92 -16.55
N THR A 151 14.73 0.03 -15.78
CA THR A 151 13.28 -0.08 -15.66
C THR A 151 12.93 -0.37 -14.21
N LEU A 152 12.01 0.40 -13.64
CA LEU A 152 11.41 0.15 -12.33
C LEU A 152 9.96 -0.29 -12.50
N HIS A 153 9.59 -1.38 -11.83
CA HIS A 153 8.27 -2.00 -11.96
C HIS A 153 7.26 -1.53 -10.91
N ASP A 154 7.73 -1.01 -9.79
CA ASP A 154 6.90 -0.69 -8.62
C ASP A 154 6.47 0.78 -8.57
N GLY A 155 6.23 1.41 -9.73
CA GLY A 155 5.97 2.85 -9.81
C GLY A 155 4.76 3.32 -9.00
N VAL A 156 3.70 2.49 -8.90
CA VAL A 156 2.52 2.81 -8.08
C VAL A 156 2.90 2.96 -6.61
N GLU A 157 3.65 1.97 -6.09
CA GLU A 157 4.13 1.95 -4.71
C GLU A 157 5.10 3.12 -4.46
N LEU A 158 6.03 3.37 -5.37
CA LEU A 158 6.96 4.50 -5.24
C LEU A 158 6.23 5.85 -5.17
N ILE A 159 5.18 6.04 -5.97
CA ILE A 159 4.38 7.27 -5.97
C ILE A 159 3.56 7.39 -4.68
N TYR A 160 2.92 6.32 -4.19
CA TYR A 160 2.22 6.36 -2.91
C TYR A 160 3.17 6.63 -1.74
N ARG A 161 4.34 5.99 -1.74
CA ARG A 161 5.28 6.04 -0.63
C ARG A 161 6.14 7.29 -0.62
N TYR A 162 6.66 7.73 -1.75
CA TYR A 162 7.62 8.83 -1.82
C TYR A 162 7.10 10.04 -2.60
N GLY A 163 6.05 9.87 -3.40
CA GLY A 163 5.48 10.95 -4.20
C GLY A 163 6.53 11.59 -5.10
N ILE A 164 6.63 12.91 -5.06
CA ILE A 164 7.61 13.68 -5.84
C ILE A 164 9.06 13.41 -5.42
N GLU A 165 9.30 13.07 -4.16
CA GLU A 165 10.66 12.86 -3.63
C GLU A 165 11.35 11.66 -4.28
N ALA A 166 10.56 10.74 -4.86
CA ALA A 166 11.06 9.59 -5.61
C ALA A 166 11.85 10.01 -6.86
N PHE A 167 11.55 11.16 -7.47
CA PHE A 167 12.25 11.65 -8.66
C PHE A 167 13.73 11.95 -8.34
N PRO A 168 14.70 11.57 -9.20
CA PRO A 168 14.58 11.10 -10.59
C PRO A 168 14.27 9.61 -10.79
N PHE A 169 13.83 8.90 -9.75
CA PHE A 169 13.57 7.46 -9.74
C PHE A 169 14.80 6.65 -10.15
N THR A 170 15.99 7.11 -9.75
CA THR A 170 17.24 6.35 -9.87
C THR A 170 17.39 5.44 -8.65
N GLU A 171 18.08 4.31 -8.80
CA GLU A 171 18.32 3.42 -7.67
C GLU A 171 19.03 4.14 -6.52
N GLU A 172 20.01 4.99 -6.82
CA GLU A 172 20.69 5.83 -5.82
C GLU A 172 19.72 6.72 -5.03
N LYS A 173 18.76 7.35 -5.71
CA LYS A 173 17.76 8.19 -5.03
C LYS A 173 16.84 7.36 -4.15
N LEU A 174 16.42 6.19 -4.62
CA LEU A 174 15.56 5.30 -3.85
C LEU A 174 16.31 4.71 -2.64
N GLU A 175 17.58 4.36 -2.78
CA GLU A 175 18.45 3.94 -1.68
C GLU A 175 18.62 5.05 -0.63
N GLU A 176 18.75 6.31 -1.07
CA GLU A 176 18.76 7.47 -0.19
C GLU A 176 17.48 7.58 0.64
N LEU A 177 16.31 7.55 0.00
CA LEU A 177 15.02 7.66 0.68
C LEU A 177 14.81 6.52 1.68
N ARG A 178 15.14 5.29 1.27
CA ARG A 178 15.08 4.11 2.15
C ARG A 178 16.03 4.25 3.35
N ARG A 179 17.22 4.83 3.16
CA ARG A 179 18.18 5.10 4.24
C ARG A 179 17.63 6.15 5.21
N GLU A 180 17.01 7.22 4.71
CA GLU A 180 16.38 8.23 5.56
C GLU A 180 15.22 7.65 6.38
N GLU A 181 14.39 6.80 5.78
CA GLU A 181 13.34 6.07 6.50
C GLU A 181 13.95 5.17 7.60
N ARG A 182 15.01 4.41 7.29
CA ARG A 182 15.70 3.58 8.30
C ARG A 182 16.22 4.42 9.47
N ILE A 183 16.88 5.55 9.20
CA ILE A 183 17.36 6.45 10.24
C ILE A 183 16.20 6.97 11.10
N LYS A 184 15.07 7.34 10.48
CA LYS A 184 13.86 7.77 11.21
C LYS A 184 13.28 6.65 12.08
N HIS A 185 13.34 5.39 11.65
CA HIS A 185 12.93 4.24 12.46
C HIS A 185 13.91 3.93 13.59
N GLU A 186 15.20 3.94 13.33
CA GLU A 186 16.26 3.71 14.32
C GLU A 186 16.29 4.80 15.40
N SER A 187 15.99 6.05 15.03
CA SER A 187 15.91 7.19 15.95
C SER A 187 14.50 7.47 16.48
N GLN A 188 13.55 6.55 16.27
CA GLN A 188 12.17 6.69 16.76
C GLN A 188 12.12 6.94 18.27
N THR A 189 11.35 7.94 18.68
CA THR A 189 10.97 8.20 20.07
C THR A 189 9.49 8.59 20.10
N LEU A 190 8.86 8.52 21.27
CA LEU A 190 7.47 8.93 21.41
C LEU A 190 7.27 10.41 21.06
N THR A 191 8.18 11.28 21.49
CA THR A 191 8.16 12.71 21.19
C THR A 191 8.30 12.96 19.68
N ASN A 192 9.20 12.27 18.98
CA ASN A 192 9.36 12.40 17.52
C ASN A 192 8.10 11.95 16.75
N LEU A 193 7.35 10.98 17.27
CA LEU A 193 6.11 10.50 16.66
C LEU A 193 4.94 11.45 16.93
N LEU A 194 4.82 11.95 18.16
CA LEU A 194 3.60 12.61 18.65
C LEU A 194 3.75 14.12 18.81
N THR A 195 4.82 14.76 18.33
CA THR A 195 4.97 16.23 18.38
C THR A 195 5.33 16.82 17.03
N ASN A 196 5.00 18.10 16.84
CA ASN A 196 5.40 18.91 15.69
C ASN A 196 5.77 20.32 16.18
N PRO A 197 6.38 21.18 15.35
CA PRO A 197 6.81 22.52 15.77
C PRO A 197 5.70 23.41 16.36
N GLY A 198 4.43 23.12 16.07
CA GLY A 198 3.27 23.85 16.59
C GLY A 198 2.52 23.15 17.73
N ARG A 199 2.88 21.92 18.12
CA ARG A 199 2.16 21.16 19.16
C ARG A 199 3.02 20.07 19.82
N ASP A 200 2.99 20.06 21.14
CA ASP A 200 3.65 19.10 22.04
C ASP A 200 2.68 18.40 23.01
N TYR A 201 1.37 18.52 22.82
CA TYR A 201 0.34 18.03 23.75
C TYR A 201 -0.75 17.18 23.07
N LEU A 202 -1.31 16.22 23.79
CA LEU A 202 -2.50 15.45 23.41
C LEU A 202 -3.76 16.03 24.08
N LEU A 203 -4.93 15.67 23.59
CA LEU A 203 -6.20 15.97 24.23
C LEU A 203 -6.57 14.85 25.18
N ASP A 204 -7.10 15.19 26.35
CA ASP A 204 -7.75 14.21 27.21
C ASP A 204 -9.22 13.99 26.84
N GLN A 205 -9.90 13.10 27.56
CA GLN A 205 -11.30 12.73 27.33
C GLN A 205 -12.28 13.92 27.39
N THR A 206 -11.93 15.00 28.08
CA THR A 206 -12.78 16.20 28.18
C THR A 206 -12.58 17.14 27.00
N MET A 207 -11.54 16.91 26.20
CA MET A 207 -11.05 17.77 25.12
C MET A 207 -10.63 19.18 25.58
N ALA A 208 -10.78 19.51 26.86
CA ALA A 208 -10.46 20.80 27.44
C ALA A 208 -9.03 20.86 27.98
N ARG A 209 -8.48 19.72 28.43
CA ARG A 209 -7.13 19.66 28.99
C ARG A 209 -6.13 19.15 27.95
N LYS A 210 -5.02 19.86 27.89
CA LYS A 210 -3.83 19.53 27.09
C LYS A 210 -2.87 18.71 27.96
N VAL A 211 -2.57 17.50 27.53
CA VAL A 211 -1.65 16.56 28.21
C VAL A 211 -0.32 16.58 27.48
N PRO A 212 0.79 17.01 28.10
CA PRO A 212 2.10 17.02 27.43
C PRO A 212 2.50 15.62 26.96
N VAL A 213 3.00 15.48 25.74
CA VAL A 213 3.44 14.19 25.17
C VAL A 213 4.52 13.55 26.02
N ASP A 214 5.43 14.35 26.59
CA ASP A 214 6.51 13.85 27.45
C ASP A 214 6.00 13.14 28.72
N SER A 215 4.75 13.38 29.13
CA SER A 215 4.14 12.66 30.26
C SER A 215 3.83 11.18 29.97
N LEU A 216 3.92 10.76 28.70
CA LEU A 216 3.77 9.37 28.27
C LEU A 216 5.12 8.65 28.16
N ILE A 217 6.25 9.32 28.32
CA ILE A 217 7.58 8.69 28.28
C ILE A 217 7.67 7.64 29.41
N GLY A 218 8.21 6.46 29.09
CA GLY A 218 8.29 5.33 30.01
C GLY A 218 7.02 4.48 30.10
N LYS A 219 5.96 4.83 29.36
CA LYS A 219 4.71 4.04 29.30
C LYS A 219 4.65 3.19 28.05
N THR A 220 3.94 2.08 28.11
CA THR A 220 3.51 1.39 26.88
C THR A 220 2.35 2.19 26.25
N VAL A 221 2.47 2.53 24.97
CA VAL A 221 1.49 3.38 24.27
C VAL A 221 0.90 2.66 23.07
N GLY A 222 -0.42 2.59 22.99
CA GLY A 222 -1.14 2.14 21.80
C GLY A 222 -1.55 3.32 20.91
N LEU A 223 -1.08 3.39 19.66
CA LEU A 223 -1.58 4.34 18.67
C LEU A 223 -2.78 3.71 17.94
N TYR A 224 -3.97 4.23 18.19
CA TYR A 224 -5.22 3.65 17.69
C TYR A 224 -5.79 4.43 16.51
N PHE A 225 -5.59 3.90 15.31
CA PHE A 225 -6.12 4.45 14.06
C PHE A 225 -7.53 3.94 13.83
N SER A 226 -8.50 4.85 13.78
CA SER A 226 -9.91 4.50 13.68
C SER A 226 -10.75 5.70 13.22
N ALA A 227 -11.99 5.44 12.78
CA ALA A 227 -12.98 6.48 12.46
C ALA A 227 -14.41 6.02 12.75
N GLN A 228 -15.32 6.97 12.89
CA GLN A 228 -16.74 6.73 13.14
C GLN A 228 -17.45 6.06 11.95
N TRP A 229 -17.10 6.48 10.73
CA TRP A 229 -17.71 5.97 9.49
C TRP A 229 -17.31 4.51 9.19
N CYS A 230 -16.33 3.97 9.91
CA CYS A 230 -15.76 2.64 9.68
C CYS A 230 -16.50 1.58 10.51
N ILE A 231 -17.28 0.73 9.85
CA ILE A 231 -18.07 -0.34 10.49
C ILE A 231 -17.18 -1.30 11.30
N PRO A 232 -16.04 -1.82 10.79
CA PRO A 232 -15.15 -2.66 11.60
C PRO A 232 -14.62 -1.94 12.86
N CYS A 233 -14.42 -0.63 12.77
CA CYS A 233 -13.97 0.20 13.89
C CYS A 233 -15.03 0.29 14.98
N ALA A 234 -16.29 0.51 14.60
CA ALA A 234 -17.41 0.54 15.51
C ALA A 234 -17.59 -0.79 16.29
N LYS A 235 -17.22 -1.92 15.68
CA LYS A 235 -17.19 -3.24 16.36
C LYS A 235 -16.00 -3.40 17.31
N PHE A 236 -14.82 -2.93 16.91
CA PHE A 236 -13.59 -3.13 17.68
C PHE A 236 -13.45 -2.19 18.89
N THR A 237 -13.89 -0.93 18.78
CA THR A 237 -13.71 0.09 19.83
C THR A 237 -14.28 -0.33 21.20
N PRO A 238 -15.53 -0.84 21.31
CA PRO A 238 -16.06 -1.29 22.61
C PRO A 238 -15.23 -2.40 23.25
N LYS A 239 -14.68 -3.31 22.43
CA LYS A 239 -13.79 -4.37 22.89
C LYS A 239 -12.47 -3.80 23.41
N LEU A 240 -11.86 -2.88 22.67
CA LEU A 240 -10.63 -2.21 23.08
C LEU A 240 -10.81 -1.41 24.38
N ILE A 241 -11.94 -0.72 24.54
CA ILE A 241 -12.32 -0.02 25.80
C ILE A 241 -12.38 -1.00 26.97
N SER A 242 -13.04 -2.15 26.79
CA SER A 242 -13.13 -3.18 27.83
C SER A 242 -11.75 -3.67 28.25
N ILE A 243 -10.88 -4.01 27.28
CA ILE A 243 -9.53 -4.50 27.55
C ILE A 243 -8.65 -3.42 28.19
N TYR A 244 -8.73 -2.18 27.71
CA TYR A 244 -8.04 -1.04 28.30
C TYR A 244 -8.36 -0.91 29.79
N HIS A 245 -9.65 -0.91 30.18
CA HIS A 245 -10.04 -0.84 31.59
C HIS A 245 -9.53 -2.03 32.42
N LYS A 246 -9.53 -3.25 31.87
CA LYS A 246 -8.98 -4.42 32.56
C LYS A 246 -7.47 -4.27 32.81
N ILE A 247 -6.72 -3.80 31.81
CA ILE A 247 -5.28 -3.55 31.94
C ILE A 247 -5.03 -2.46 32.99
N LYS A 248 -5.71 -1.30 32.90
CA LYS A 248 -5.56 -0.20 33.88
C LYS A 248 -5.83 -0.67 35.30
N ARG A 249 -6.93 -1.41 35.53
CA ARG A 249 -7.25 -1.99 36.84
C ARG A 249 -6.20 -2.97 37.35
N SER A 250 -5.58 -3.76 36.47
CA SER A 250 -4.53 -4.70 36.85
C SER A 250 -3.22 -4.03 37.26
N LEU A 251 -3.04 -2.76 36.85
CA LEU A 251 -1.90 -1.92 37.20
C LEU A 251 -2.14 -1.12 38.49
N GLU A 252 -3.39 -0.80 38.81
CA GLU A 252 -3.79 -0.20 40.09
C GLU A 252 -3.35 -1.10 41.27
N GLY A 253 -2.26 -0.72 41.94
CA GLY A 253 -1.69 -1.45 43.09
C GLY A 253 -0.33 -2.10 42.83
N LYS A 254 0.13 -2.15 41.58
CA LYS A 254 1.52 -2.52 41.24
C LYS A 254 2.35 -1.23 41.24
N GLY A 255 3.01 -0.92 42.35
CA GLY A 255 3.80 0.31 42.53
C GLY A 255 5.10 0.39 41.70
N GLY A 256 5.16 -0.26 40.54
CA GLY A 256 6.39 -0.44 39.77
C GLY A 256 6.25 0.05 38.34
N GLY A 257 6.27 1.37 38.12
CA GLY A 257 6.62 2.06 36.86
C GLY A 257 5.86 1.73 35.56
N GLU A 258 5.11 0.63 35.51
CA GLU A 258 4.39 0.11 34.36
C GLU A 258 3.07 0.88 34.21
N ASP A 259 2.87 1.45 33.04
CA ASP A 259 1.60 2.10 32.69
C ASP A 259 1.27 1.82 31.23
N PHE A 260 -0.03 1.85 30.92
CA PHE A 260 -0.56 1.69 29.58
C PHE A 260 -1.47 2.87 29.26
N GLU A 261 -1.27 3.46 28.09
CA GLU A 261 -2.11 4.53 27.56
C GLU A 261 -2.40 4.29 26.08
N ILE A 262 -3.54 4.78 25.60
CA ILE A 262 -3.88 4.78 24.18
C ILE A 262 -3.94 6.22 23.68
N VAL A 263 -3.46 6.45 22.47
CA VAL A 263 -3.60 7.71 21.74
C VAL A 263 -4.44 7.44 20.50
N PHE A 264 -5.64 8.00 20.48
CA PHE A 264 -6.52 7.97 19.32
C PHE A 264 -5.95 8.84 18.20
N VAL A 265 -5.82 8.22 17.03
CA VAL A 265 -5.37 8.82 15.78
C VAL A 265 -6.55 8.75 14.81
N SER A 266 -7.28 9.86 14.70
CA SER A 266 -8.55 9.84 13.96
C SER A 266 -8.35 9.84 12.44
N ASN A 267 -9.15 9.01 11.77
CA ASN A 267 -9.38 9.03 10.33
C ASN A 267 -10.75 9.63 9.97
N ASP A 268 -11.41 10.33 10.91
CA ASP A 268 -12.65 11.04 10.65
C ASP A 268 -12.43 12.23 9.72
N ARG A 269 -13.45 12.56 8.93
CA ARG A 269 -13.36 13.55 7.86
C ARG A 269 -13.69 14.97 8.33
N ASP A 270 -14.28 15.09 9.51
CA ASP A 270 -14.78 16.33 10.07
C ASP A 270 -14.75 16.31 11.60
N GLN A 271 -14.82 17.50 12.20
CA GLN A 271 -14.75 17.69 13.65
C GLN A 271 -15.93 17.04 14.40
N SER A 272 -17.14 17.08 13.84
CA SER A 272 -18.32 16.53 14.52
C SER A 272 -18.23 15.02 14.66
N SER A 273 -17.74 14.35 13.60
CA SER A 273 -17.53 12.90 13.63
C SER A 273 -16.44 12.53 14.64
N PHE A 274 -15.34 13.30 14.68
CA PHE A 274 -14.28 13.15 15.68
C PHE A 274 -14.84 13.29 17.11
N ASP A 275 -15.53 14.39 17.42
CA ASP A 275 -16.05 14.69 18.76
C ASP A 275 -17.01 13.60 19.25
N SER A 276 -17.95 13.20 18.38
CA SER A 276 -18.96 12.19 18.71
C SER A 276 -18.32 10.83 19.02
N TYR A 277 -17.31 10.44 18.24
CA TYR A 277 -16.72 9.11 18.36
C TYR A 277 -15.66 9.05 19.47
N TYR A 278 -14.77 10.03 19.54
CA TYR A 278 -13.79 10.15 20.60
C TYR A 278 -14.44 10.32 21.97
N GLY A 279 -15.60 10.99 22.06
CA GLY A 279 -16.36 11.12 23.31
C GLY A 279 -16.80 9.79 23.95
N THR A 280 -16.68 8.66 23.23
CA THR A 280 -16.91 7.32 23.77
C THR A 280 -15.65 6.65 24.35
N MET A 281 -14.47 7.22 24.13
CA MET A 281 -13.17 6.60 24.40
C MET A 281 -12.54 7.12 25.70
N PRO A 282 -11.96 6.25 26.54
CA PRO A 282 -11.43 6.62 27.86
C PRO A 282 -9.94 7.03 27.86
N TRP A 283 -9.37 7.29 26.68
CA TRP A 283 -7.93 7.49 26.48
C TRP A 283 -7.64 8.84 25.81
N LEU A 284 -6.39 9.14 25.46
CA LEU A 284 -5.98 10.42 24.87
C LEU A 284 -6.22 10.47 23.36
N ALA A 285 -6.15 11.66 22.76
CA ALA A 285 -6.23 11.81 21.30
C ALA A 285 -5.24 12.85 20.76
N LEU A 286 -4.81 12.63 19.51
CA LEU A 286 -4.32 13.73 18.68
C LEU A 286 -5.49 14.65 18.30
N PRO A 287 -5.30 15.98 18.27
CA PRO A 287 -6.32 16.89 17.78
C PRO A 287 -6.75 16.55 16.35
N SER A 288 -8.04 16.72 16.05
CA SER A 288 -8.55 16.53 14.70
C SER A 288 -7.83 17.44 13.69
N GLY A 289 -7.49 16.89 12.52
CA GLY A 289 -6.78 17.61 11.47
C GLY A 289 -5.29 17.84 11.70
N ASP A 290 -4.70 17.35 12.81
CA ASP A 290 -3.26 17.47 13.05
C ASP A 290 -2.45 16.84 11.89
N PRO A 291 -1.47 17.56 11.31
CA PRO A 291 -0.69 17.06 10.17
C PRO A 291 0.07 15.77 10.48
N ILE A 292 0.42 15.51 11.75
CA ILE A 292 1.08 14.27 12.19
C ILE A 292 0.23 13.04 11.90
N ILE A 293 -1.10 13.15 11.89
CA ILE A 293 -1.99 12.00 11.63
C ILE A 293 -1.62 11.33 10.29
N ARG A 294 -1.43 12.14 9.24
CA ARG A 294 -1.01 11.65 7.92
C ARG A 294 0.42 11.11 7.95
N THR A 295 1.33 11.80 8.64
CA THR A 295 2.72 11.35 8.80
C THR A 295 2.80 9.99 9.50
N LEU A 296 2.02 9.76 10.56
CA LEU A 296 2.00 8.49 11.28
C LEU A 296 1.39 7.38 10.45
N ALA A 297 0.29 7.64 9.74
CA ALA A 297 -0.31 6.67 8.83
C ALA A 297 0.69 6.20 7.77
N LYS A 298 1.46 7.13 7.20
CA LYS A 298 2.54 6.82 6.26
C LYS A 298 3.71 6.08 6.93
N TYR A 299 4.20 6.59 8.06
CA TYR A 299 5.32 6.03 8.79
C TYR A 299 5.10 4.57 9.22
N PHE A 300 3.87 4.27 9.66
CA PHE A 300 3.50 2.92 10.05
C PHE A 300 2.92 2.09 8.91
N ASP A 301 2.79 2.66 7.71
CA ASP A 301 2.21 1.99 6.55
C ASP A 301 0.80 1.44 6.87
N VAL A 302 -0.07 2.31 7.37
CA VAL A 302 -1.43 1.94 7.79
C VAL A 302 -2.32 1.76 6.57
N GLN A 303 -2.46 0.51 6.12
CA GLN A 303 -3.25 0.13 4.95
C GLN A 303 -4.76 0.07 5.21
N GLY A 304 -5.19 0.01 6.48
CA GLY A 304 -6.60 -0.08 6.83
C GLY A 304 -6.86 0.17 8.31
N ILE A 305 -8.12 0.47 8.63
CA ILE A 305 -8.60 0.71 10.00
C ILE A 305 -9.73 -0.28 10.36
N PRO A 306 -9.86 -0.66 11.64
CA PRO A 306 -9.05 -0.23 12.78
C PRO A 306 -7.65 -0.84 12.78
N CYS A 307 -6.65 -0.04 13.16
CA CYS A 307 -5.25 -0.45 13.35
C CYS A 307 -4.77 0.02 14.72
N LEU A 308 -4.01 -0.83 15.42
CA LEU A 308 -3.44 -0.52 16.73
C LEU A 308 -1.95 -0.85 16.69
N ILE A 309 -1.11 0.19 16.77
CA ILE A 309 0.35 0.05 16.84
C ILE A 309 0.76 0.17 18.30
N ILE A 310 1.59 -0.76 18.76
CA ILE A 310 2.11 -0.76 20.12
C ILE A 310 3.54 -0.22 20.14
N ILE A 311 3.74 0.77 21.00
CA ILE A 311 5.01 1.43 21.29
C ILE A 311 5.40 1.09 22.73
N ASP A 312 6.66 0.70 22.94
CA ASP A 312 7.20 0.37 24.26
C ASP A 312 7.57 1.63 25.07
N PRO A 313 7.93 1.48 26.36
CA PRO A 313 8.41 2.56 27.22
C PRO A 313 9.57 3.40 26.68
N ASP A 314 10.43 2.84 25.83
CA ASP A 314 11.57 3.53 25.22
C ASP A 314 11.17 4.30 23.95
N GLY A 315 9.90 4.24 23.56
CA GLY A 315 9.37 4.91 22.38
C GLY A 315 9.60 4.14 21.08
N LYS A 316 9.98 2.85 21.15
CA LYS A 316 10.18 1.97 20.00
C LYS A 316 8.93 1.16 19.68
N THR A 317 8.73 0.85 18.40
CA THR A 317 7.58 0.05 17.98
C THR A 317 7.84 -1.41 18.29
N VAL A 318 6.93 -2.00 19.08
CA VAL A 318 6.91 -3.43 19.34
C VAL A 318 6.20 -4.16 18.20
N THR A 319 5.01 -3.68 17.82
CA THR A 319 4.20 -4.34 16.79
C THR A 319 3.20 -3.39 16.15
N LYS A 320 2.92 -3.61 14.86
CA LYS A 320 1.81 -2.98 14.13
C LYS A 320 0.51 -3.81 14.20
N GLN A 321 0.57 -5.01 14.80
CA GLN A 321 -0.52 -5.99 14.85
C GLN A 321 -1.26 -5.98 16.21
N GLY A 322 -1.27 -4.85 16.91
CA GLY A 322 -1.90 -4.73 18.23
C GLY A 322 -3.38 -5.13 18.22
N ARG A 323 -4.11 -4.85 17.13
CA ARG A 323 -5.51 -5.28 16.96
C ARG A 323 -5.64 -6.80 17.02
N ASN A 324 -4.74 -7.53 16.36
CA ASN A 324 -4.74 -8.99 16.36
C ASN A 324 -4.47 -9.53 17.76
N LEU A 325 -3.49 -8.95 18.46
CA LEU A 325 -3.18 -9.32 19.83
C LEU A 325 -4.37 -9.14 20.78
N ILE A 326 -5.10 -8.02 20.66
CA ILE A 326 -6.31 -7.77 21.45
C ILE A 326 -7.42 -8.79 21.12
N ASN A 327 -7.60 -9.15 19.85
CA ASN A 327 -8.63 -10.11 19.44
C ASN A 327 -8.32 -11.55 19.88
N LEU A 328 -7.05 -11.95 19.82
CA LEU A 328 -6.59 -13.30 20.15
C LEU A 328 -6.42 -13.48 21.66
N TYR A 329 -5.68 -12.57 22.29
CA TYR A 329 -5.19 -12.74 23.67
C TYR A 329 -5.82 -11.78 24.68
N GLN A 330 -6.61 -10.79 24.23
CA GLN A 330 -7.30 -9.84 25.11
C GLN A 330 -6.31 -9.13 26.06
N GLU A 331 -6.64 -8.98 27.35
CA GLU A 331 -5.73 -8.40 28.36
C GLU A 331 -4.44 -9.20 28.55
N ASN A 332 -4.40 -10.49 28.20
CA ASN A 332 -3.20 -11.32 28.34
C ASN A 332 -2.11 -10.97 27.34
N ALA A 333 -2.39 -10.13 26.34
CA ALA A 333 -1.38 -9.56 25.45
C ALA A 333 -0.45 -8.57 26.18
N TYR A 334 -0.93 -7.93 27.25
CA TYR A 334 -0.12 -7.04 28.08
C TYR A 334 1.00 -7.84 28.78
N PRO A 335 2.23 -7.31 28.93
CA PRO A 335 2.69 -5.93 28.69
C PRO A 335 3.06 -5.58 27.24
N PHE A 336 2.73 -6.41 26.26
CA PHE A 336 3.10 -6.21 24.85
C PHE A 336 4.61 -6.02 24.63
N THR A 337 5.45 -6.64 25.46
CA THR A 337 6.90 -6.68 25.23
C THR A 337 7.23 -7.75 24.20
N CYS A 338 8.35 -7.61 23.48
CA CYS A 338 8.81 -8.64 22.52
C CYS A 338 8.84 -10.04 23.15
N ALA A 339 9.37 -10.16 24.37
CA ALA A 339 9.40 -11.42 25.11
C ALA A 339 8.00 -11.99 25.40
N LYS A 340 7.01 -11.15 25.71
CA LYS A 340 5.62 -11.59 25.92
C LYS A 340 4.99 -12.04 24.61
N LEU A 341 5.23 -11.34 23.50
CA LEU A 341 4.71 -11.72 22.19
C LEU A 341 5.30 -13.04 21.72
N GLU A 342 6.62 -13.24 21.85
CA GLU A 342 7.28 -14.51 21.54
C GLU A 342 6.74 -15.68 22.37
N LEU A 343 6.39 -15.44 23.64
CA LEU A 343 5.77 -16.46 24.49
C LEU A 343 4.39 -16.85 23.96
N LEU A 344 3.54 -15.86 23.64
CA LEU A 344 2.19 -16.11 23.13
C LEU A 344 2.22 -16.86 21.79
N GLU A 345 3.15 -16.50 20.90
CA GLU A 345 3.35 -17.21 19.63
C GLU A 345 3.76 -18.66 19.85
N LYS A 346 4.69 -18.94 20.77
CA LYS A 346 5.09 -20.31 21.14
C LYS A 346 3.92 -21.10 21.73
N GLU A 347 3.13 -20.51 22.61
CA GLU A 347 1.95 -21.16 23.19
C GLU A 347 0.92 -21.50 22.11
N MET A 348 0.65 -20.58 21.18
CA MET A 348 -0.24 -20.80 20.05
C MET A 348 0.25 -21.93 19.13
N GLU A 349 1.55 -22.01 18.86
CA GLU A 349 2.14 -23.08 18.06
C GLU A 349 2.01 -24.46 18.74
N GLU A 350 2.27 -24.54 20.05
CA GLU A 350 2.10 -25.78 20.82
C GLU A 350 0.62 -26.19 20.97
N GLU A 351 -0.31 -25.23 21.00
CA GLU A 351 -1.74 -25.50 20.89
C GLU A 351 -2.12 -26.05 19.51
N ALA A 352 -1.63 -25.44 18.43
CA ALA A 352 -1.93 -25.87 17.08
C ALA A 352 -1.50 -27.31 16.80
N LYS A 353 -0.36 -27.75 17.35
CA LYS A 353 0.10 -29.17 17.26
C LYS A 353 -0.88 -30.18 17.85
N ARG A 354 -1.76 -29.75 18.76
CA ARG A 354 -2.76 -30.60 19.41
C ARG A 354 -4.10 -30.60 18.67
N LEU A 355 -4.26 -29.72 17.67
CA LEU A 355 -5.49 -29.62 16.89
C LEU A 355 -5.52 -30.66 15.75
N PRO A 356 -6.71 -31.16 15.37
CA PRO A 356 -6.88 -31.96 14.16
C PRO A 356 -6.37 -31.22 12.91
N ARG A 357 -5.74 -31.95 11.99
CA ARG A 357 -5.28 -31.38 10.70
C ARG A 357 -6.42 -30.92 9.80
N SER A 358 -7.59 -31.54 9.93
CA SER A 358 -8.77 -31.20 9.17
C SER A 358 -10.04 -31.54 9.96
N ASN A 359 -11.12 -30.82 9.67
CA ASN A 359 -12.42 -31.03 10.31
C ASN A 359 -13.56 -30.38 9.52
N TYR A 360 -14.82 -30.74 9.79
CA TYR A 360 -16.01 -30.14 9.18
C TYR A 360 -16.67 -29.15 10.13
N HIS A 361 -17.09 -28.00 9.63
CA HIS A 361 -17.67 -26.91 10.42
C HIS A 361 -19.19 -26.83 10.27
N ALA A 362 -19.92 -26.60 11.36
CA ALA A 362 -21.37 -26.51 11.35
C ALA A 362 -21.95 -25.44 10.39
N GLY A 363 -21.18 -24.40 10.09
CA GLY A 363 -21.54 -23.31 9.18
C GLY A 363 -20.98 -23.46 7.77
N HIS A 364 -20.30 -24.56 7.43
CA HIS A 364 -19.69 -24.75 6.12
C HIS A 364 -19.65 -26.20 5.65
N ARG A 365 -19.97 -26.41 4.37
CA ARG A 365 -20.14 -27.76 3.80
C ARG A 365 -18.84 -28.51 3.53
N HIS A 366 -17.75 -27.80 3.21
CA HIS A 366 -16.49 -28.42 2.84
C HIS A 366 -15.64 -28.70 4.08
N GLU A 367 -14.76 -29.69 3.98
CA GLU A 367 -13.73 -29.93 4.98
C GLU A 367 -12.80 -28.72 5.07
N LEU A 368 -12.52 -28.27 6.29
CA LEU A 368 -11.57 -27.22 6.56
C LEU A 368 -10.24 -27.84 6.98
N THR A 369 -9.14 -27.34 6.40
CA THR A 369 -7.78 -27.75 6.74
C THR A 369 -7.18 -26.74 7.71
N LEU A 370 -6.48 -27.22 8.74
CA LEU A 370 -5.71 -26.38 9.63
C LEU A 370 -4.50 -25.82 8.88
N VAL A 371 -4.46 -24.51 8.72
CA VAL A 371 -3.42 -23.74 8.02
C VAL A 371 -2.74 -22.78 8.98
N SER A 372 -1.48 -22.47 8.70
CA SER A 372 -0.69 -21.45 9.39
C SER A 372 -0.49 -20.25 8.46
N GLU A 373 0.10 -19.17 8.99
CA GLU A 373 0.34 -17.93 8.26
C GLU A 373 1.00 -18.12 6.89
N GLY A 374 1.88 -19.12 6.75
CA GLY A 374 2.60 -19.39 5.50
C GLY A 374 1.77 -20.09 4.40
N ASN A 375 0.59 -20.64 4.70
CA ASN A 375 -0.18 -21.43 3.73
C ASN A 375 -1.71 -21.21 3.77
N GLY A 376 -2.20 -20.16 4.44
CA GLY A 376 -3.62 -19.81 4.46
C GLY A 376 -4.12 -19.12 5.73
N GLY A 377 -3.31 -19.07 6.79
CA GLY A 377 -3.65 -18.45 8.08
C GLY A 377 -3.09 -17.04 8.27
N GLY A 378 -2.92 -16.27 7.19
CA GLY A 378 -2.50 -14.87 7.26
C GLY A 378 -3.55 -13.97 7.95
N PRO A 379 -3.61 -12.66 7.67
CA PRO A 379 -4.71 -11.84 8.13
C PRO A 379 -6.04 -12.28 7.47
N PHE A 380 -7.03 -12.67 8.27
CA PHE A 380 -8.35 -13.10 7.77
C PHE A 380 -9.51 -12.55 8.61
N ILE A 381 -10.72 -12.56 8.05
CA ILE A 381 -11.95 -12.32 8.80
C ILE A 381 -12.65 -13.67 9.00
N CYS A 382 -12.80 -14.07 10.26
CA CYS A 382 -13.41 -15.34 10.60
C CYS A 382 -14.88 -15.35 10.17
N CYS A 383 -15.26 -16.31 9.32
CA CYS A 383 -16.62 -16.44 8.82
C CYS A 383 -17.65 -16.85 9.88
N ASP A 384 -17.21 -17.24 11.08
CA ASP A 384 -18.08 -17.65 12.19
C ASP A 384 -18.43 -16.48 13.13
N CYS A 385 -17.43 -15.69 13.52
CA CYS A 385 -17.60 -14.61 14.50
C CYS A 385 -17.42 -13.21 13.92
N ASP A 386 -17.05 -13.08 12.64
CA ASP A 386 -16.79 -11.83 11.94
C ASP A 386 -15.69 -10.97 12.60
N GLU A 387 -14.80 -11.60 13.38
CA GLU A 387 -13.63 -10.98 13.95
C GLU A 387 -12.37 -11.28 13.14
N GLN A 388 -11.42 -10.34 13.15
CA GLN A 388 -10.12 -10.54 12.52
C GLN A 388 -9.32 -11.64 13.23
N GLY A 389 -8.76 -12.56 12.45
CA GLY A 389 -7.79 -13.59 12.86
C GLY A 389 -6.45 -13.41 12.17
N SER A 390 -5.44 -14.12 12.70
CA SER A 390 -4.09 -14.20 12.15
C SER A 390 -3.37 -15.40 12.76
N GLY A 391 -2.40 -15.97 12.05
CA GLY A 391 -1.59 -17.10 12.51
C GLY A 391 -2.20 -18.44 12.10
N TRP A 392 -2.92 -19.08 13.02
CA TRP A 392 -3.54 -20.39 12.77
C TRP A 392 -5.03 -20.22 12.43
N ALA A 393 -5.51 -20.94 11.41
CA ALA A 393 -6.90 -20.92 10.96
C ALA A 393 -7.34 -22.30 10.43
N TYR A 394 -8.64 -22.56 10.45
CA TYR A 394 -9.23 -23.63 9.63
C TYR A 394 -9.77 -23.03 8.35
N GLN A 395 -9.21 -23.44 7.20
CA GLN A 395 -9.51 -22.89 5.88
C GLN A 395 -10.05 -23.98 4.94
N CYS A 396 -11.12 -23.66 4.21
CA CYS A 396 -11.52 -24.40 3.02
C CYS A 396 -10.65 -23.97 1.83
N LEU A 397 -9.72 -24.83 1.41
CA LEU A 397 -8.82 -24.52 0.30
C LEU A 397 -9.54 -24.30 -1.05
N GLY A 398 -10.78 -24.79 -1.19
CA GLY A 398 -11.55 -24.67 -2.42
C GLY A 398 -12.33 -23.36 -2.55
N CYS A 399 -12.71 -22.71 -1.44
CA CYS A 399 -13.55 -21.51 -1.48
C CYS A 399 -13.14 -20.39 -0.52
N GLY A 400 -12.05 -20.55 0.24
CA GLY A 400 -11.53 -19.52 1.15
C GLY A 400 -12.39 -19.29 2.40
N TYR A 401 -13.28 -20.22 2.76
CA TYR A 401 -14.01 -20.13 4.04
C TYR A 401 -13.03 -20.36 5.19
N GLU A 402 -12.90 -19.38 6.08
CA GLU A 402 -11.88 -19.37 7.13
C GLU A 402 -12.46 -19.06 8.50
N VAL A 403 -12.05 -19.84 9.50
CA VAL A 403 -12.46 -19.61 10.89
C VAL A 403 -11.29 -19.72 11.84
N HIS A 404 -11.36 -19.00 12.96
CA HIS A 404 -10.39 -19.18 14.05
C HIS A 404 -10.42 -20.64 14.55
N PRO A 405 -9.31 -21.16 15.07
CA PRO A 405 -9.28 -22.46 15.75
C PRO A 405 -10.33 -22.57 16.87
N ARG A 406 -10.52 -21.49 17.65
CA ARG A 406 -11.55 -21.41 18.70
C ARG A 406 -12.99 -21.36 18.19
N CYS A 407 -13.18 -20.97 16.93
CA CYS A 407 -14.49 -20.90 16.26
C CYS A 407 -14.84 -22.20 15.55
N MET A 408 -14.00 -23.24 15.67
CA MET A 408 -14.24 -24.53 15.07
C MET A 408 -15.40 -25.26 15.77
N ARG A 409 -16.56 -25.28 15.13
CA ARG A 409 -17.76 -26.03 15.57
C ARG A 409 -17.83 -27.36 14.83
N ALA A 410 -17.06 -28.33 15.29
CA ALA A 410 -16.90 -29.62 14.64
C ALA A 410 -18.23 -30.40 14.51
N VAL A 411 -18.53 -30.88 13.31
CA VAL A 411 -19.70 -31.73 13.01
C VAL A 411 -19.28 -32.92 12.14
N ASP A 412 -20.13 -33.92 12.02
CA ASP A 412 -19.89 -35.01 11.07
C ASP A 412 -20.09 -34.53 9.60
N PRO A 413 -19.54 -35.25 8.62
CA PRO A 413 -19.63 -34.88 7.20
C PRO A 413 -21.06 -34.80 6.67
N ALA A 414 -21.98 -35.63 7.18
CA ALA A 414 -23.37 -35.64 6.72
C ALA A 414 -24.12 -34.38 7.19
N THR A 415 -23.85 -33.95 8.43
CA THR A 415 -24.37 -32.71 8.99
C THR A 415 -23.83 -31.49 8.23
N ALA A 416 -22.53 -31.44 7.93
CA ALA A 416 -21.94 -30.36 7.14
C ALA A 416 -22.50 -30.29 5.71
N ALA A 417 -22.74 -31.44 5.07
CA ALA A 417 -23.31 -31.49 3.72
C ALA A 417 -24.75 -30.93 3.62
N SER A 418 -25.46 -30.83 4.75
CA SER A 418 -26.83 -30.31 4.81
C SER A 418 -26.92 -28.77 4.87
N VAL A 419 -25.78 -28.08 5.02
CA VAL A 419 -25.73 -26.61 5.07
C VAL A 419 -26.06 -26.02 3.68
N GLN A 420 -27.22 -25.36 3.57
CA GLN A 420 -27.64 -24.67 2.34
C GLN A 420 -26.97 -23.30 2.21
N HIS A 421 -26.70 -22.86 0.98
CA HIS A 421 -26.16 -21.53 0.71
C HIS A 421 -27.10 -20.44 1.23
N THR A 422 -26.60 -19.57 2.12
CA THR A 422 -27.16 -18.24 2.38
C THR A 422 -26.38 -17.20 1.64
#